data_AF-A0A537X4B8-F1
#
_entry.id   AF-A0A537X4B8-F1
#
_cell.length_a   1.000
_cell.length_b   1.000
_cell.length_c   1.000
_cell.angle_alpha   90.00
_cell.angle_beta   90.00
_cell.angle_gamma   90.00
#
_symmetry.space_group_name_H-M   'P 1'
#
loop_
_entity.id
_entity.type
_entity.pdbx_description
1 polymer ?
#
loop_
_entity_poly.entity_id
_entity_poly.type
_entity_poly.pdbx_seq_one_letter_code
_entity_poly.pdbx_strand_id
1 'polypeptide(L)'
;MVRRNGSSASPRSRRPVRSSIGSSPRVGCERRVRVAGPAYTSCVPPFRVVSDFEPAGDQPLAIDQLTAAVQGGEPHVTLLGATGTGKTFTIAHVIERIQRPTLV
;
A
#
# COMPACT_ATOMS: atom_id res chain seq x y z
N MET A 1 58.27 34.98 23.88
CA MET A 1 57.82 35.64 25.12
C MET A 1 56.45 36.24 24.87
N VAL A 2 55.45 35.78 25.64
CA VAL A 2 54.11 36.35 25.88
C VAL A 2 53.00 36.16 24.84
N ARG A 3 51.89 35.65 25.40
CA ARG A 3 50.56 35.38 24.89
C ARG A 3 49.77 36.62 24.44
N ARG A 4 48.76 36.36 23.60
CA ARG A 4 47.35 36.85 23.55
C ARG A 4 46.94 36.88 22.07
N ASN A 5 45.73 36.62 21.61
CA ASN A 5 44.46 36.16 22.18
C ASN A 5 43.65 35.57 21.02
N GLY A 6 42.74 34.64 21.33
CA GLY A 6 41.93 33.92 20.36
C GLY A 6 41.07 34.85 19.47
N SER A 7 41.00 34.48 18.19
CA SER A 7 39.97 34.93 17.26
C SER A 7 39.23 33.71 16.73
N SER A 8 37.92 33.74 16.94
CA SER A 8 36.92 32.74 16.60
C SER A 8 36.76 32.56 15.09
N ALA A 9 36.92 31.33 14.60
CA ALA A 9 36.33 30.89 13.35
C ALA A 9 35.87 29.43 13.50
N SER A 10 34.56 29.27 13.72
CA SER A 10 33.91 27.97 13.90
C SER A 10 33.95 27.13 12.61
N PRO A 11 34.18 25.81 12.68
CA PRO A 11 34.28 24.96 11.52
C PRO A 11 32.89 24.68 10.92
N ARG A 12 32.72 24.97 9.62
CA ARG A 12 31.50 24.64 8.86
C ARG A 12 31.30 23.12 8.84
N SER A 13 30.47 22.63 9.74
CA SER A 13 30.04 21.23 9.81
C SER A 13 29.10 20.91 8.64
N ARG A 14 29.65 20.13 7.70
CA ARG A 14 29.02 19.02 6.97
C ARG A 14 27.48 19.08 6.89
N ARG A 15 26.96 19.48 5.72
CA ARG A 15 25.58 19.23 5.33
C ARG A 15 25.34 17.70 5.32
N PRO A 16 24.28 17.18 5.96
CA PRO A 16 23.95 15.79 5.84
C PRO A 16 23.53 15.49 4.40
N VAL A 17 24.18 14.49 3.83
CA VAL A 17 23.86 13.90 2.52
C VAL A 17 22.43 13.36 2.61
N ARG A 18 21.59 13.81 1.68
CA ARG A 18 20.22 13.33 1.45
C ARG A 18 20.28 11.80 1.38
N SER A 19 19.86 11.13 2.45
CA SER A 19 19.78 9.68 2.50
C SER A 19 18.91 9.23 1.34
N SER A 20 19.53 8.42 0.49
CA SER A 20 18.92 7.61 -0.55
C SER A 20 17.50 7.18 -0.17
N ILE A 21 16.50 7.81 -0.79
CA ILE A 21 15.20 7.18 -0.95
C ILE A 21 15.51 5.89 -1.69
N GLY A 22 15.39 4.77 -0.96
CA GLY A 22 15.60 3.44 -1.50
C GLY A 22 14.85 3.31 -2.81
N SER A 23 15.55 2.78 -3.80
CA SER A 23 15.00 2.32 -5.05
C SER A 23 13.74 1.50 -4.78
N SER A 24 12.57 2.12 -5.00
CA SER A 24 11.30 1.40 -4.99
C SER A 24 11.40 0.22 -5.95
N PRO A 25 11.07 -1.01 -5.53
CA PRO A 25 11.07 -2.15 -6.43
C PRO A 25 10.08 -1.81 -7.56
N ARG A 26 10.57 -1.88 -8.80
CA ARG A 26 9.74 -1.68 -9.99
C ARG A 26 8.69 -2.79 -9.99
N VAL A 27 7.51 -2.52 -9.45
CA VAL A 27 6.38 -3.45 -9.51
C VAL A 27 6.00 -3.55 -10.98
N GLY A 28 6.22 -4.74 -11.55
CA GLY A 28 6.05 -5.02 -12.96
C GLY A 28 4.63 -4.78 -13.43
N CYS A 29 4.44 -3.67 -14.14
CA CYS A 29 3.26 -3.40 -14.96
C CYS A 29 3.52 -3.93 -16.39
N GLU A 30 3.67 -5.24 -16.55
CA GLU A 30 4.00 -5.87 -17.86
C GLU A 30 2.81 -6.58 -18.52
N ARG A 31 1.56 -6.27 -18.14
CA ARG A 31 0.39 -6.76 -18.88
C ARG A 31 -0.24 -5.63 -19.68
N ARG A 32 0.18 -5.53 -20.94
CA ARG A 32 -0.27 -4.55 -21.93
C ARG A 32 -1.73 -4.83 -22.33
N VAL A 33 -2.70 -4.41 -21.50
CA VAL A 33 -4.11 -4.35 -21.92
C VAL A 33 -4.24 -3.18 -22.89
N ARG A 34 -4.59 -3.45 -24.15
CA ARG A 34 -4.89 -2.38 -25.12
C ARG A 34 -6.23 -1.76 -24.74
N VAL A 35 -6.20 -0.66 -23.99
CA VAL A 35 -7.38 0.20 -23.81
C VAL A 35 -7.22 1.38 -24.76
N ALA A 36 -8.12 1.47 -25.75
CA ALA A 36 -8.22 2.65 -26.61
C ALA A 36 -8.90 3.78 -25.82
N GLY A 37 -8.10 4.67 -25.25
CA GLY A 37 -8.57 5.82 -24.46
C GLY A 37 -7.39 6.65 -23.95
N PRO A 38 -7.60 7.87 -23.43
CA PRO A 38 -6.51 8.66 -22.86
C PRO A 38 -5.82 7.84 -21.77
N ALA A 39 -4.50 7.71 -21.89
CA ALA A 39 -3.68 6.78 -21.11
C ALA A 39 -3.69 7.11 -19.61
N TYR A 40 -4.68 6.59 -18.88
CA TYR A 40 -4.57 6.36 -17.44
C TYR A 40 -3.61 5.19 -17.24
N THR A 41 -2.32 5.50 -17.31
CA THR A 41 -1.23 4.56 -17.08
C THR A 41 -1.36 4.04 -15.65
N SER A 42 -1.40 2.71 -15.55
CA SER A 42 -1.80 1.87 -14.42
C SER A 42 -0.79 1.83 -13.26
N CYS A 43 -0.21 2.96 -12.89
CA CYS A 43 0.60 3.09 -11.68
C CYS A 43 -0.27 3.31 -10.44
N VAL A 44 -1.33 2.51 -10.28
CA VAL A 44 -2.09 2.51 -9.03
C VAL A 44 -1.17 1.93 -7.96
N PRO A 45 -0.87 2.66 -6.87
CA PRO A 45 -0.05 2.13 -5.79
C PRO A 45 -0.74 0.90 -5.18
N PRO A 46 0.03 -0.05 -4.64
CA PRO A 46 -0.56 -1.22 -4.01
C PRO A 46 -1.48 -0.79 -2.87
N PHE A 47 -2.71 -1.31 -2.87
CA PHE A 47 -3.67 -1.05 -1.80
C PHE A 47 -3.18 -1.73 -0.52
N ARG A 48 -3.17 -1.01 0.60
CA ARG A 48 -2.80 -1.55 1.92
C ARG A 48 -3.82 -1.15 2.95
N VAL A 49 -4.27 -2.11 3.75
CA VAL A 49 -5.13 -1.84 4.90
C VAL A 49 -4.25 -1.46 6.08
N VAL A 50 -4.50 -0.31 6.68
CA VAL A 50 -3.87 0.13 7.93
C VAL A 50 -4.93 0.06 9.01
N SER A 51 -4.70 -0.79 10.02
CA SER A 51 -5.63 -1.06 11.10
C SER A 51 -4.84 -1.53 12.33
N ASP A 52 -5.29 -1.12 13.52
CA ASP A 52 -4.79 -1.65 14.79
C ASP A 52 -5.40 -3.03 15.14
N PHE A 53 -6.41 -3.45 14.38
CA PHE A 53 -7.13 -4.70 14.57
C PHE A 53 -6.78 -5.72 13.48
N GLU A 54 -6.64 -6.98 13.87
CA GLU A 54 -6.53 -8.11 12.96
C GLU A 54 -7.91 -8.73 12.68
N PRO A 55 -8.12 -9.35 11.50
CA PRO A 55 -9.34 -10.09 11.21
C PRO A 55 -9.55 -11.21 12.24
N ALA A 56 -10.74 -11.25 12.84
CA ALA A 56 -11.07 -12.20 13.90
C ALA A 56 -12.42 -12.91 13.63
N GLY A 57 -12.66 -14.01 14.36
CA GLY A 57 -13.85 -14.83 14.18
C GLY A 57 -13.92 -15.46 12.79
N ASP A 58 -15.04 -15.30 12.11
CA ASP A 58 -15.25 -15.84 10.75
C ASP A 58 -14.67 -14.95 9.64
N GLN A 59 -14.15 -13.77 9.98
CA GLN A 59 -13.62 -12.83 8.99
C GLN A 59 -12.45 -13.39 8.18
N PRO A 60 -11.43 -14.05 8.75
CA PRO A 60 -10.31 -14.60 7.97
C PRO A 60 -10.79 -15.60 6.91
N LEU A 61 -11.67 -16.51 7.30
CA LEU A 61 -12.25 -17.52 6.40
C LEU A 61 -13.06 -16.86 5.29
N ALA A 62 -13.90 -15.88 5.62
CA ALA A 62 -14.67 -15.14 4.63
C ALA A 62 -13.76 -14.40 3.64
N ILE A 63 -12.68 -13.77 4.12
CA ILE A 63 -11.73 -13.07 3.24
C ILE A 63 -11.07 -14.06 2.27
N ASP A 64 -10.63 -15.22 2.75
CA ASP A 64 -9.96 -16.22 1.91
C ASP A 64 -10.92 -16.81 0.86
N GLN A 65 -12.16 -17.13 1.24
CA GLN A 65 -13.19 -17.62 0.32
C GLN A 65 -13.57 -16.58 -0.74
N LEU A 66 -13.80 -15.33 -0.35
CA LEU A 66 -14.11 -14.24 -1.27
C LEU A 66 -12.95 -13.97 -2.23
N THR A 67 -11.72 -13.96 -1.72
CA THR A 67 -10.52 -13.76 -2.54
C THR A 67 -10.38 -14.88 -3.57
N ALA A 68 -10.53 -16.13 -3.14
CA ALA A 68 -10.45 -17.29 -4.02
C ALA A 68 -11.52 -17.26 -5.12
N ALA A 69 -12.78 -16.93 -4.78
CA ALA A 69 -13.86 -16.81 -5.74
C ALA A 69 -13.59 -15.72 -6.79
N VAL A 70 -13.15 -14.53 -6.35
CA VAL A 70 -12.83 -13.41 -7.25
C VAL A 70 -11.64 -13.71 -8.14
N GLN A 71 -10.61 -14.39 -7.62
CA GLN A 71 -9.45 -14.83 -8.42
C GLN A 71 -9.80 -15.98 -9.36
N GLY A 72 -10.73 -16.85 -8.98
CA GLY A 72 -11.30 -17.91 -9.81
C GLY A 72 -12.14 -17.39 -10.98
N GLY A 73 -12.48 -16.10 -10.98
CA GLY A 73 -13.26 -15.48 -12.04
C GLY A 73 -14.77 -15.58 -11.85
N GLU A 74 -15.23 -15.89 -10.64
CA GLU A 74 -16.66 -15.91 -10.31
C GLU A 74 -17.28 -14.51 -10.51
N PRO A 75 -18.32 -14.36 -11.35
CA PRO A 75 -18.89 -13.05 -11.68
C PRO A 75 -19.73 -12.47 -10.53
N HIS A 76 -20.29 -13.33 -9.67
CA HIS A 76 -21.19 -12.94 -8.60
C HIS A 76 -20.82 -13.66 -7.31
N VAL A 77 -20.49 -12.88 -6.27
CA VAL A 77 -20.12 -13.40 -4.96
C VAL A 77 -20.84 -12.58 -3.90
N THR A 78 -21.44 -13.24 -2.92
CA THR A 78 -22.22 -12.60 -1.85
C THR A 78 -21.54 -12.79 -0.50
N LEU A 79 -21.28 -11.68 0.21
CA LEU A 79 -20.85 -11.70 1.60
C LEU A 79 -22.07 -11.60 2.52
N LEU A 80 -22.47 -12.70 3.13
CA LEU A 80 -23.50 -12.72 4.17
C LEU A 80 -22.87 -12.33 5.50
N GLY A 81 -23.29 -11.21 6.08
CA GLY A 81 -22.78 -10.76 7.38
C GLY A 81 -23.77 -9.91 8.15
N ALA A 82 -23.89 -10.17 9.45
CA ALA A 82 -24.72 -9.40 10.37
C ALA A 82 -24.25 -7.93 10.47
N THR A 83 -25.12 -7.01 10.88
CA THR A 83 -24.75 -5.61 11.13
C THR A 83 -23.76 -5.54 12.30
N GLY A 84 -22.78 -4.63 12.25
CA GLY A 84 -21.75 -4.48 13.28
C GLY A 84 -20.57 -5.46 13.24
N THR A 85 -20.59 -6.47 12.36
CA THR A 85 -19.51 -7.49 12.25
C THR A 85 -18.28 -7.06 11.45
N GLY A 86 -18.25 -5.81 10.96
CA GLY A 86 -17.10 -5.28 10.20
C GLY A 86 -17.04 -5.71 8.73
N LYS A 87 -18.17 -5.81 8.03
CA LYS A 87 -18.20 -6.14 6.58
C LYS A 87 -17.26 -5.28 5.72
N THR A 88 -17.19 -3.97 6.00
CA THR A 88 -16.26 -3.05 5.31
C THR A 88 -14.81 -3.46 5.53
N PHE A 89 -14.47 -3.90 6.74
CA PHE A 89 -13.13 -4.35 7.09
C PHE A 89 -12.76 -5.65 6.36
N THR A 90 -13.70 -6.60 6.30
CA THR A 90 -13.59 -7.81 5.48
C THR A 90 -13.33 -7.47 4.01
N ILE A 91 -14.14 -6.60 3.41
CA ILE A 91 -14.01 -6.21 2.00
C ILE A 91 -12.69 -5.47 1.73
N ALA A 92 -12.24 -4.60 2.65
CA ALA A 92 -10.95 -3.91 2.51
C ALA A 92 -9.78 -4.91 2.41
N HIS A 93 -9.76 -5.95 3.24
CA HIS A 93 -8.74 -7.00 3.17
C HIS A 93 -8.85 -7.89 1.93
N VAL A 94 -10.07 -8.09 1.39
CA VAL A 94 -10.24 -8.74 0.08
C VAL A 94 -9.62 -7.87 -1.02
N ILE A 95 -9.91 -6.56 -1.04
CA ILE A 95 -9.36 -5.60 -2.01
C ILE A 95 -7.82 -5.58 -1.95
N GLU A 96 -7.27 -5.61 -0.74
CA GLU A 96 -5.83 -5.73 -0.49
C GLU A 96 -5.21 -7.01 -1.05
N ARG A 97 -5.89 -8.16 -0.96
CA ARG A 97 -5.38 -9.41 -1.53
C ARG A 97 -5.46 -9.44 -3.06
N ILE A 98 -6.50 -8.84 -3.66
CA ILE A 98 -6.71 -8.92 -5.12
C ILE A 98 -5.94 -7.85 -5.91
N GLN A 99 -5.61 -6.70 -5.31
CA GLN A 99 -4.88 -5.60 -5.97
C GLN A 99 -5.50 -5.19 -7.32
N ARG A 100 -6.82 -5.09 -7.37
CA ARG A 100 -7.59 -4.67 -8.54
C ARG A 100 -8.26 -3.33 -8.27
N PRO A 101 -8.36 -2.42 -9.26
CA PRO A 101 -9.22 -1.25 -9.14
C PRO A 101 -10.67 -1.68 -8.85
N THR A 102 -11.23 -1.23 -7.74
CA THR A 102 -12.56 -1.62 -7.25
C THR A 102 -13.48 -0.41 -7.10
N LEU A 103 -14.78 -0.63 -7.31
CA LEU A 103 -15.85 0.34 -7.07
C LEU A 103 -16.78 -0.26 -5.99
N VAL A 104 -17.13 0.56 -4.99
CA VAL A 104 -18.01 0.19 -3.86
C VAL A 104 -19.26 1.04 -3.92
#